data_AF-A0A8N4QEK8-F1
#
_entry.id   AF-A0A8N4QEK8-F1
#
_cell.length_a   1.000
_cell.length_b   1.000
_cell.length_c   1.000
_cell.angle_alpha   90.00
_cell.angle_beta   90.00
_cell.angle_gamma   90.00
#
_symmetry.space_group_name_H-M   'P 1'
#
loop_
_entity.id
_entity.type
_entity.pdbx_description
1 polymer ?
#
loop_
_entity_poly.entity_id
_entity_poly.type
_entity_poly.pdbx_seq_one_letter_code
_entity_poly.pdbx_strand_id
1 'polypeptide(L)'
;MDLTGSPLKDDCVVDAIEDISLNIKIGQGNSWKVEEECQKGIPIKKARSLMCKENFQFVDPDAKGSIWILCNGADADKTLLLQYEFVSGYFSRGIISFSGVIQVNEVKVESLMQQHMSLNIGISTGPVETYIENIYQIKSHIAVRCCWSSTAALPSLIDLTSCEVTLRQTFRLDACNELTEDFMNQLRILTVIKNDIIAYKGLDKCDAEGGNEVLVYRCGCGIDIRELRESISRAFTEIAGLGDMQSAESGIKCDIESVVQRIKFRQLTDLTDKLWEILRRCSSYKDLKMAFTILFKCAAHCNIVNTPTNKNRLAEIITEVANKRLAIPCLTGTEPLELLLEIGLEKLYKDYELIFDESKICSSNDLKSKSLFDSQHNDEKISMPDVRKSLRNAVRPDPVAMRKTLLHNKTKRDNKFEHEETIGFKNSSFDENEVSERLAKLLQVHCALEHLLMIDINLNLSNVYSEVCEQLLSKPPRFLDSIDENLVDEIEISLSAHDVREHLEGKDPHERLISMRSENKFREVKSTFYYNMNNICPPGISEYFQSDDKEASKENTYYSWLYRKIKTLH
;
A
#
# COMPACT_ATOMS: atom_id res chain seq x y z
N MET A 1 5.19 37.04 -54.72
CA MET A 1 6.62 36.80 -54.93
C MET A 1 7.38 37.79 -54.09
N ASP A 2 7.97 37.25 -53.04
CA ASP A 2 9.30 37.51 -52.49
C ASP A 2 9.72 38.85 -51.83
N LEU A 3 10.49 38.65 -50.75
CA LEU A 3 11.59 39.47 -50.23
C LEU A 3 11.28 40.72 -49.38
N THR A 4 11.12 40.49 -48.08
CA THR A 4 11.97 41.18 -47.08
C THR A 4 12.26 40.21 -45.91
N GLY A 5 13.41 39.55 -45.97
CA GLY A 5 13.94 38.76 -44.86
C GLY A 5 14.71 39.64 -43.87
N SER A 6 14.68 39.28 -42.59
CA SER A 6 15.65 39.72 -41.58
C SER A 6 15.50 38.90 -40.29
N PRO A 7 16.56 38.79 -39.48
CA PRO A 7 17.26 37.52 -39.31
C PRO A 7 17.38 37.16 -37.82
N LEU A 8 16.79 36.06 -37.38
CA LEU A 8 17.02 35.36 -36.11
C LEU A 8 15.95 34.25 -36.02
N LYS A 9 16.19 33.14 -36.72
CA LYS A 9 15.59 31.87 -36.32
C LYS A 9 16.58 31.22 -35.39
N ASP A 10 16.39 31.49 -34.11
CA ASP A 10 16.84 30.59 -33.07
C ASP A 10 15.82 29.45 -33.06
N ASP A 11 16.25 28.22 -33.38
CA ASP A 11 15.41 27.02 -33.39
C ASP A 11 15.14 26.53 -31.95
N CYS A 12 14.85 27.46 -31.05
CA CYS A 12 14.35 27.17 -29.71
C CYS A 12 12.84 27.38 -29.72
N VAL A 13 12.10 26.33 -30.07
CA VAL A 13 10.72 26.20 -29.59
C VAL A 13 10.84 26.08 -28.08
N VAL A 14 10.68 27.22 -27.40
CA VAL A 14 10.29 27.23 -26.00
C VAL A 14 8.89 26.63 -26.02
N ASP A 15 8.81 25.31 -25.84
CA ASP A 15 7.59 24.65 -25.45
C ASP A 15 7.20 25.31 -24.13
N ALA A 16 6.28 26.27 -24.25
CA ALA A 16 5.45 26.67 -23.15
C ALA A 16 4.95 25.39 -22.53
N ILE A 17 5.14 25.29 -21.22
CA ILE A 17 4.53 24.29 -20.34
C ILE A 17 3.02 24.55 -20.43
N GLU A 18 2.41 24.13 -21.53
CA GLU A 18 0.99 23.92 -21.65
C GLU A 18 0.73 22.58 -20.98
N ASP A 19 -0.08 22.64 -19.92
CA ASP A 19 -0.70 21.53 -19.23
C ASP A 19 -1.02 20.39 -20.19
N ILE A 20 -0.11 19.41 -20.23
CA ILE A 20 -0.41 18.06 -20.68
C ILE A 20 -1.28 17.44 -19.60
N SER A 21 -2.52 17.93 -19.54
CA SER A 21 -3.69 17.17 -19.12
C SER A 21 -3.83 16.05 -20.14
N LEU A 22 -2.99 15.03 -19.98
CA LEU A 22 -3.23 13.70 -20.52
C LEU A 22 -4.68 13.38 -20.14
N ASN A 23 -5.54 13.42 -21.15
CA ASN A 23 -6.92 12.95 -21.13
C ASN A 23 -6.91 11.42 -20.97
N ILE A 24 -6.30 10.94 -19.90
CA ILE A 24 -6.63 9.64 -19.34
C ILE A 24 -7.99 9.86 -18.72
N LYS A 25 -9.03 9.43 -19.42
CA LYS A 25 -10.31 9.11 -18.78
C LYS A 25 -10.06 7.97 -17.80
N ILE A 26 -9.42 8.27 -16.68
CA ILE A 26 -9.51 7.46 -15.48
C ILE A 26 -10.97 7.63 -15.08
N GLY A 27 -11.78 6.61 -15.36
CA GLY A 27 -13.20 6.65 -15.05
C GLY A 27 -13.35 7.07 -13.59
N GLN A 28 -14.02 8.19 -13.35
CA GLN A 28 -14.81 8.31 -12.13
C GLN A 28 -15.71 7.08 -12.14
N GLY A 29 -15.31 6.03 -11.41
CA GLY A 29 -16.16 4.89 -11.21
C GLY A 29 -17.41 5.44 -10.53
N ASN A 30 -18.53 5.44 -11.27
CA ASN A 30 -19.81 5.78 -10.67
C ASN A 30 -19.99 4.95 -9.40
N SER A 31 -20.59 5.51 -8.36
CA SER A 31 -20.86 4.76 -7.13
C SER A 31 -21.92 3.66 -7.30
N TRP A 32 -22.35 3.42 -8.54
CA TRP A 32 -23.36 2.44 -8.93
C TRP A 32 -22.86 1.51 -10.03
N LYS A 33 -23.40 0.30 -10.06
CA LYS A 33 -23.18 -0.68 -11.13
C LYS A 33 -23.99 -0.30 -12.37
N VAL A 34 -23.55 -0.74 -13.55
CA VAL A 34 -24.26 -0.51 -14.83
C VAL A 34 -25.71 -1.04 -14.78
N GLU A 35 -25.96 -2.13 -14.07
CA GLU A 35 -27.30 -2.70 -13.89
C GLU A 35 -28.24 -1.77 -13.09
N GLU A 36 -27.70 -0.92 -12.22
CA GLU A 36 -28.45 0.00 -11.36
C GLU A 36 -28.92 1.24 -12.13
N GLU A 37 -28.32 1.54 -13.28
CA GLU A 37 -28.73 2.65 -14.15
C GLU A 37 -30.14 2.46 -14.72
N CYS A 38 -30.57 1.20 -14.86
CA CYS A 38 -31.88 0.84 -15.37
C CYS A 38 -32.96 0.77 -14.26
N GLN A 39 -32.58 0.87 -12.98
CA GLN A 39 -33.54 0.77 -11.88
C GLN A 39 -34.32 2.07 -11.73
N LYS A 40 -35.66 1.96 -11.70
CA LYS A 40 -36.55 3.09 -11.45
C LYS A 40 -37.30 2.90 -10.14
N GLY A 41 -37.40 3.97 -9.36
CA GLY A 41 -38.15 3.98 -8.11
C GLY A 41 -39.65 3.79 -8.33
N ILE A 42 -40.36 3.38 -7.27
CA ILE A 42 -41.83 3.28 -7.30
C ILE A 42 -42.50 4.60 -6.86
N PRO A 43 -43.76 4.87 -7.24
CA PRO A 43 -44.47 6.04 -6.74
C PRO A 43 -44.64 6.02 -5.21
N ILE A 44 -44.47 7.16 -4.55
CA ILE A 44 -44.54 7.27 -3.08
C ILE A 44 -45.85 6.73 -2.49
N LYS A 45 -46.98 6.91 -3.18
CA LYS A 45 -48.29 6.38 -2.74
C LYS A 45 -48.27 4.85 -2.67
N LYS A 46 -47.64 4.20 -3.65
CA LYS A 46 -47.48 2.75 -3.68
C LYS A 46 -46.54 2.29 -2.58
N ALA A 47 -45.42 2.99 -2.37
CA ALA A 47 -44.47 2.70 -1.29
C ALA A 47 -45.14 2.79 0.10
N ARG A 48 -45.85 3.89 0.38
CA ARG A 48 -46.61 4.06 1.64
C ARG A 48 -47.68 2.98 1.80
N SER A 49 -48.41 2.63 0.73
CA SER A 49 -49.40 1.56 0.79
C SER A 49 -48.79 0.21 1.14
N LEU A 50 -47.54 -0.07 0.73
CA LEU A 50 -46.82 -1.28 1.08
C LEU A 50 -46.47 -1.30 2.57
N MET A 51 -45.93 -0.19 3.09
CA MET A 51 -45.55 -0.03 4.50
C MET A 51 -46.74 -0.05 5.46
N CYS A 52 -47.93 0.34 4.99
CA CYS A 52 -49.17 0.34 5.78
C CYS A 52 -49.92 -0.99 5.76
N LYS A 53 -49.45 -2.02 5.03
CA LYS A 53 -50.10 -3.35 5.04
C LYS A 53 -49.88 -4.02 6.40
N GLU A 54 -50.92 -4.64 6.93
CA GLU A 54 -50.87 -5.37 8.20
C GLU A 54 -49.77 -6.45 8.19
N ASN A 55 -49.63 -7.20 7.09
CA ASN A 55 -48.58 -8.20 6.94
C ASN A 55 -47.14 -7.62 7.01
N PHE A 56 -46.98 -6.33 6.71
CA PHE A 56 -45.69 -5.66 6.76
C PHE A 56 -45.41 -5.07 8.15
N GLN A 57 -46.45 -4.73 8.90
CA GLN A 57 -46.35 -4.23 10.27
C GLN A 57 -46.35 -5.35 11.31
N PHE A 58 -46.87 -6.52 10.96
CA PHE A 58 -46.77 -7.75 11.73
C PHE A 58 -45.36 -8.31 11.59
N VAL A 59 -44.45 -7.76 12.39
CA VAL A 59 -43.07 -8.19 12.42
C VAL A 59 -42.82 -8.93 13.71
N ASP A 60 -42.15 -10.07 13.57
CA ASP A 60 -41.71 -10.92 14.67
C ASP A 60 -41.02 -10.04 15.74
N PRO A 61 -41.41 -10.13 17.03
CA PRO A 61 -40.78 -9.39 18.12
C PRO A 61 -39.24 -9.50 18.17
N ASP A 62 -38.70 -10.60 17.63
CA ASP A 62 -37.27 -10.87 17.59
C ASP A 62 -36.59 -10.39 16.29
N ALA A 63 -37.36 -9.95 15.29
CA ALA A 63 -36.79 -9.47 14.03
C ALA A 63 -36.08 -8.12 14.21
N LYS A 64 -34.86 -8.06 13.67
CA LYS A 64 -34.03 -6.86 13.63
C LYS A 64 -33.67 -6.56 12.19
N GLY A 65 -33.86 -5.32 11.76
CA GLY A 65 -33.45 -4.89 10.42
C GLY A 65 -34.06 -3.57 9.98
N SER A 66 -33.72 -3.14 8.77
CA SER A 66 -34.34 -1.99 8.13
C SER A 66 -34.69 -2.28 6.68
N ILE A 67 -35.87 -1.83 6.26
CA ILE A 67 -36.31 -1.89 4.87
C ILE A 67 -36.24 -0.48 4.29
N TRP A 68 -35.61 -0.38 3.12
CA TRP A 68 -35.50 0.84 2.33
C TRP A 68 -36.27 0.65 1.03
N ILE A 69 -37.16 1.59 0.71
CA ILE A 69 -37.97 1.56 -0.50
C ILE A 69 -37.58 2.74 -1.38
N LEU A 70 -37.02 2.44 -2.55
CA LEU A 70 -36.67 3.42 -3.57
C LEU A 70 -37.93 4.01 -4.21
N CYS A 71 -38.07 5.32 -4.08
CA CYS A 71 -39.14 6.13 -4.65
C CYS A 71 -38.63 6.89 -5.89
N ASN A 72 -39.55 7.31 -6.76
CA ASN A 72 -39.21 7.96 -8.03
C ASN A 72 -39.02 9.49 -7.96
N GLY A 73 -39.15 10.12 -6.79
CA GLY A 73 -38.96 11.57 -6.63
C GLY A 73 -39.96 12.47 -7.37
N ALA A 74 -41.05 11.93 -7.91
CA ALA A 74 -42.04 12.68 -8.68
C ALA A 74 -43.05 13.47 -7.80
N ASP A 75 -42.96 13.35 -6.48
CA ASP A 75 -43.77 14.09 -5.53
C ASP A 75 -43.20 15.50 -5.29
N ALA A 76 -44.03 16.39 -4.73
CA ALA A 76 -43.64 17.78 -4.47
C ALA A 76 -42.40 17.90 -3.55
N ASP A 77 -42.23 16.96 -2.63
CA ASP A 77 -41.10 16.91 -1.70
C ASP A 77 -39.87 16.17 -2.28
N LYS A 78 -39.91 15.73 -3.55
CA LYS A 78 -38.85 14.98 -4.25
C LYS A 78 -38.30 13.81 -3.40
N THR A 79 -39.19 12.96 -2.89
CA THR A 79 -38.85 11.84 -2.00
C THR A 79 -38.17 10.71 -2.76
N LEU A 80 -36.95 10.34 -2.34
CA LEU A 80 -36.14 9.29 -2.97
C LEU A 80 -36.16 7.97 -2.22
N LEU A 81 -36.14 7.99 -0.88
CA LEU A 81 -36.15 6.75 -0.09
C LEU A 81 -37.08 6.85 1.12
N LEU A 82 -37.80 5.76 1.39
CA LEU A 82 -38.54 5.56 2.64
C LEU A 82 -37.92 4.42 3.42
N GLN A 83 -37.65 4.66 4.71
CA GLN A 83 -37.11 3.68 5.62
C GLN A 83 -38.15 3.27 6.65
N TYR A 84 -38.23 1.96 6.91
CA TYR A 84 -38.91 1.38 8.06
C TYR A 84 -37.92 0.49 8.81
N GLU A 85 -37.70 0.76 10.10
CA GLU A 85 -36.80 -0.03 10.93
C GLU A 85 -37.59 -0.87 11.94
N PHE A 86 -37.22 -2.14 12.04
CA PHE A 86 -37.80 -3.10 12.97
C PHE A 86 -36.76 -3.37 14.06
N VAL A 87 -37.03 -2.89 15.27
CA VAL A 87 -36.21 -3.19 16.45
C VAL A 87 -37.16 -3.47 17.61
N SER A 88 -36.82 -4.48 18.41
CA SER A 88 -37.54 -4.82 19.62
C SER A 88 -37.64 -3.60 20.55
N GLY A 89 -38.87 -3.17 20.85
CA GLY A 89 -39.13 -2.12 21.84
C GLY A 89 -39.10 -0.67 21.33
N TYR A 90 -38.91 -0.40 20.03
CA TYR A 90 -39.19 0.93 19.47
C TYR A 90 -39.46 0.88 17.98
N PHE A 91 -40.16 1.91 17.51
CA PHE A 91 -40.55 2.03 16.12
C PHE A 91 -39.87 3.25 15.46
N SER A 92 -39.22 3.05 14.31
CA SER A 92 -38.51 4.12 13.61
C SER A 92 -38.88 4.22 12.11
N ARG A 93 -39.03 5.47 11.64
CA ARG A 93 -39.29 5.82 10.24
C ARG A 93 -38.24 6.80 9.76
N GLY A 94 -37.78 6.60 8.54
CA GLY A 94 -36.87 7.51 7.86
C GLY A 94 -37.41 7.94 6.49
N ILE A 95 -37.08 9.15 6.06
CA ILE A 95 -37.37 9.67 4.71
C ILE A 95 -36.13 10.38 4.19
N ILE A 96 -35.76 10.13 2.94
CA ILE A 96 -34.73 10.88 2.20
C ILE A 96 -35.41 11.66 1.08
N SER A 97 -35.19 12.97 1.04
CA SER A 97 -35.66 13.87 -0.02
C SER A 97 -34.48 14.60 -0.67
N PHE A 98 -34.58 14.86 -1.97
CA PHE A 98 -33.67 15.74 -2.68
C PHE A 98 -34.11 17.19 -2.52
N SER A 99 -33.25 18.01 -1.91
CA SER A 99 -33.55 19.42 -1.58
C SER A 99 -33.20 20.39 -2.71
N GLY A 100 -32.55 19.93 -3.79
CA GLY A 100 -32.13 20.75 -4.92
C GLY A 100 -30.62 20.97 -5.00
N VAL A 101 -30.22 21.78 -5.98
CA VAL A 101 -28.85 22.29 -6.14
C VAL A 101 -28.76 23.64 -5.45
N ILE A 102 -27.78 23.80 -4.57
CA ILE A 102 -27.56 25.02 -3.79
C ILE A 102 -26.11 25.49 -3.91
N GLN A 103 -25.85 26.78 -3.72
CA GLN A 103 -24.47 27.25 -3.69
C GLN A 103 -23.81 26.93 -2.35
N VAL A 104 -22.50 26.68 -2.34
CA VAL A 104 -21.75 26.35 -1.11
C VAL A 104 -21.93 27.43 -0.02
N ASN A 105 -21.93 28.70 -0.42
CA ASN A 105 -22.05 29.86 0.47
C ASN A 105 -23.45 30.00 1.10
N GLU A 106 -24.46 29.33 0.55
CA GLU A 106 -25.83 29.36 1.08
C GLU A 106 -26.04 28.38 2.23
N VAL A 107 -25.11 27.43 2.44
CA VAL A 107 -25.18 26.46 3.53
C VAL A 107 -24.87 27.15 4.87
N LYS A 108 -25.92 27.58 5.57
CA LYS A 108 -25.83 28.25 6.88
C LYS A 108 -26.39 27.38 7.99
N VAL A 109 -25.64 27.27 9.09
CA VAL A 109 -26.02 26.53 10.32
C VAL A 109 -27.40 26.94 10.82
N GLU A 110 -27.70 28.23 10.78
CA GLU A 110 -28.98 28.80 11.22
C GLU A 110 -30.16 28.20 10.46
N SER A 111 -30.04 28.05 9.14
CA SER A 111 -31.08 27.43 8.31
C SER A 111 -31.25 25.94 8.64
N LEU A 112 -30.14 25.23 8.82
CA LEU A 112 -30.16 23.80 9.16
C LEU A 112 -30.78 23.56 10.54
N MET A 113 -30.42 24.39 11.52
CA MET A 113 -31.02 24.39 12.86
C MET A 113 -32.52 24.69 12.78
N GLN A 114 -32.96 25.70 12.04
CA GLN A 114 -34.38 26.01 11.86
C GLN A 114 -35.14 24.84 11.23
N GLN A 115 -34.56 24.20 10.20
CA GLN A 115 -35.16 23.03 9.56
C GLN A 115 -35.27 21.84 10.52
N HIS A 116 -34.24 21.58 11.33
CA HIS A 116 -34.29 20.53 12.35
C HIS A 116 -35.33 20.83 13.44
N MET A 117 -35.34 22.05 13.96
CA MET A 117 -36.28 22.49 15.01
C MET A 117 -37.74 22.52 14.53
N SER A 118 -37.99 22.74 13.25
CA SER A 118 -39.34 22.67 12.66
C SER A 118 -39.97 21.27 12.80
N LEU A 119 -39.18 20.22 12.93
CA LEU A 119 -39.65 18.86 13.19
C LEU A 119 -39.95 18.61 14.68
N ASN A 120 -39.46 19.50 15.55
CA ASN A 120 -39.58 19.42 17.01
C ASN A 120 -40.65 20.37 17.59
N ILE A 121 -41.53 20.95 16.75
CA ILE A 121 -42.55 21.92 17.17
C ILE A 121 -43.40 21.36 18.32
N GLY A 122 -43.40 22.07 19.46
CA GLY A 122 -44.21 21.75 20.64
C GLY A 122 -43.51 20.93 21.73
N ILE A 123 -42.19 20.74 21.65
CA ILE A 123 -41.44 19.87 22.56
C ILE A 123 -40.31 20.65 23.25
N SER A 124 -40.17 20.50 24.57
CA SER A 124 -38.98 20.95 25.31
C SER A 124 -37.81 20.05 24.92
N THR A 125 -36.98 20.52 23.99
CA THR A 125 -35.80 19.79 23.50
C THR A 125 -34.63 20.02 24.45
N GLY A 126 -33.90 18.96 24.77
CA GLY A 126 -32.53 19.09 25.30
C GLY A 126 -31.60 19.76 24.28
N PRO A 127 -30.31 19.93 24.60
CA PRO A 127 -29.32 20.43 23.64
C PRO A 127 -29.28 19.53 22.39
N VAL A 128 -29.18 20.14 21.21
CA VAL A 128 -29.05 19.40 19.95
C VAL A 128 -27.61 18.96 19.79
N GLU A 129 -27.40 17.65 19.64
CA GLU A 129 -26.09 17.09 19.31
C GLU A 129 -25.89 17.20 17.80
N THR A 130 -24.84 17.90 17.37
CA THR A 130 -24.50 18.05 15.95
C THR A 130 -23.19 17.34 15.67
N TYR A 131 -23.21 16.37 14.77
CA TYR A 131 -22.04 15.73 14.17
C TYR A 131 -21.80 16.32 12.79
N ILE A 132 -20.57 16.73 12.51
CA ILE A 132 -20.18 17.30 11.22
C ILE A 132 -19.03 16.49 10.66
N GLU A 133 -19.11 16.16 9.39
CA GLU A 133 -18.09 15.48 8.62
C GLU A 133 -17.92 16.19 7.28
N ASN A 134 -16.71 16.65 7.00
CA ASN A 134 -16.31 17.29 5.76
C ASN A 134 -15.25 16.44 5.08
N ILE A 135 -15.44 16.13 3.80
CA ILE A 135 -14.47 15.40 2.98
C ILE A 135 -13.94 16.36 1.92
N TYR A 136 -12.64 16.61 1.95
CA TYR A 136 -11.93 17.44 0.98
C TYR A 136 -11.24 16.54 -0.04
N GLN A 137 -11.69 16.60 -1.30
CA GLN A 137 -11.05 15.88 -2.39
C GLN A 137 -9.86 16.68 -2.91
N ILE A 138 -8.65 16.16 -2.74
CA ILE A 138 -7.42 16.85 -3.17
C ILE A 138 -7.06 16.41 -4.59
N LYS A 139 -7.06 15.09 -4.82
CA LYS A 139 -6.92 14.45 -6.14
C LYS A 139 -7.85 13.23 -6.19
N SER A 140 -8.08 12.64 -7.37
CA SER A 140 -8.96 11.46 -7.52
C SER A 140 -8.69 10.30 -6.55
N HIS A 141 -7.44 10.16 -6.10
CA HIS A 141 -6.96 9.09 -5.23
C HIS A 141 -6.57 9.57 -3.81
N ILE A 142 -6.82 10.84 -3.47
CA ILE A 142 -6.47 11.42 -2.15
C ILE A 142 -7.64 12.27 -1.64
N ALA A 143 -8.16 11.89 -0.48
CA ALA A 143 -9.22 12.62 0.22
C ALA A 143 -8.85 12.81 1.69
N VAL A 144 -9.18 13.98 2.24
CA VAL A 144 -9.01 14.27 3.68
C VAL A 144 -10.38 14.43 4.31
N ARG A 145 -10.70 13.58 5.28
CA ARG A 145 -11.92 13.61 6.07
C ARG A 145 -11.65 14.33 7.39
N CYS A 146 -12.46 15.32 7.71
CA CYS A 146 -12.43 16.02 9.00
C CYS A 146 -13.79 15.86 9.67
N CYS A 147 -13.83 15.26 10.87
CA CYS A 147 -15.07 15.10 11.62
C CYS A 147 -14.98 15.57 13.07
N TRP A 148 -16.08 16.11 13.58
CA TRP A 148 -16.20 16.56 14.97
C TRP A 148 -17.66 16.55 15.42
N SER A 149 -17.86 16.58 16.74
CA SER A 149 -19.17 16.70 17.36
C SER A 149 -19.25 17.97 18.21
N SER A 150 -20.41 18.62 18.22
CA SER A 150 -20.66 19.83 18.99
C SER A 150 -22.08 19.85 19.53
N THR A 151 -22.23 20.35 20.75
CA THR A 151 -23.53 20.63 21.40
C THR A 151 -23.83 22.12 21.46
N ALA A 152 -23.03 22.94 20.79
CA ALA A 152 -23.24 24.38 20.71
C ALA A 152 -24.56 24.69 19.97
N ALA A 153 -25.21 25.80 20.34
CA ALA A 153 -26.44 26.24 19.66
C ALA A 153 -26.20 26.59 18.18
N LEU A 154 -25.00 27.06 17.85
CA LEU A 154 -24.54 27.37 16.50
C LEU A 154 -23.13 26.76 16.30
N PRO A 155 -23.04 25.47 15.93
CA PRO A 155 -21.74 24.84 15.66
C PRO A 155 -21.09 25.43 14.40
N SER A 156 -19.76 25.61 14.41
CA SER A 156 -19.04 25.97 13.18
C SER A 156 -19.13 24.82 12.17
N LEU A 157 -19.37 25.14 10.89
CA LEU A 157 -19.36 24.15 9.79
C LEU A 157 -17.95 23.74 9.36
N ILE A 158 -16.94 24.50 9.80
CA ILE A 158 -15.53 24.23 9.56
C ILE A 158 -14.82 24.40 10.91
N ASP A 159 -14.32 23.31 11.46
CA ASP A 159 -13.39 23.31 12.58
C ASP A 159 -12.13 22.56 12.16
N LEU A 160 -11.02 23.28 12.03
CA LEU A 160 -9.68 22.74 11.72
C LEU A 160 -8.76 22.79 12.95
N THR A 161 -9.35 22.95 14.15
CA THR A 161 -8.62 23.08 15.41
C THR A 161 -8.78 21.88 16.33
N SER A 162 -10.01 21.36 16.45
CA SER A 162 -10.32 20.25 17.36
C SER A 162 -10.93 19.02 16.67
N CYS A 163 -10.85 18.96 15.34
CA CYS A 163 -11.42 17.86 14.56
C CYS A 163 -10.50 16.63 14.53
N GLU A 164 -11.13 15.47 14.38
CA GLU A 164 -10.46 14.24 13.99
C GLU A 164 -10.24 14.28 12.48
N VAL A 165 -8.99 14.06 12.05
CA VAL A 165 -8.62 14.08 10.64
C VAL A 165 -8.19 12.69 10.20
N THR A 166 -8.77 12.22 9.11
CA THR A 166 -8.41 10.96 8.46
C THR A 166 -8.03 11.24 7.01
N LEU A 167 -6.79 10.92 6.64
CA LEU A 167 -6.33 10.93 5.26
C LEU A 167 -6.64 9.57 4.63
N ARG A 168 -7.40 9.58 3.53
CA ARG A 168 -7.66 8.41 2.68
C ARG A 168 -6.83 8.52 1.40
N GLN A 169 -6.02 7.50 1.13
CA GLN A 169 -5.26 7.38 -0.10
C GLN A 169 -5.53 6.04 -0.78
N THR A 170 -5.58 6.07 -2.10
CA THR A 170 -5.83 4.89 -2.93
C THR A 170 -4.71 4.76 -3.95
N PHE A 171 -3.84 3.77 -3.79
CA PHE A 171 -2.75 3.49 -4.70
C PHE A 171 -3.08 2.28 -5.57
N ARG A 172 -2.85 2.37 -6.87
CA ARG A 172 -2.96 1.21 -7.77
C ARG A 172 -1.56 0.72 -8.12
N LEU A 173 -1.34 -0.59 -8.06
CA LEU A 173 -0.03 -1.20 -8.28
C LEU A 173 0.45 -1.13 -9.76
N ASP A 174 -0.43 -0.75 -10.68
CA ASP A 174 -0.11 -0.44 -12.09
C ASP A 174 0.41 1.00 -12.30
N ALA A 175 0.19 1.88 -11.33
CA ALA A 175 0.52 3.30 -11.41
C ALA A 175 1.64 3.69 -10.42
N CYS A 176 2.70 2.88 -10.34
CA CYS A 176 3.90 3.19 -9.57
C CYS A 176 4.52 4.52 -10.03
N ASN A 177 5.13 5.24 -9.09
CA ASN A 177 5.93 6.41 -9.42
C ASN A 177 7.19 5.99 -10.24
N GLU A 178 7.63 6.81 -11.19
CA GLU A 178 8.84 6.56 -12.01
C GLU A 178 10.10 6.34 -11.15
N LEU A 179 10.12 6.93 -9.96
CA LEU A 179 11.21 6.77 -8.98
C LEU A 179 11.26 5.37 -8.38
N THR A 180 10.09 4.78 -8.13
CA THR A 180 9.92 3.52 -7.36
C THR A 180 9.66 2.31 -8.25
N GLU A 181 9.34 2.51 -9.53
CA GLU A 181 9.02 1.47 -10.49
C GLU A 181 10.10 0.37 -10.59
N ASP A 182 11.39 0.73 -10.55
CA ASP A 182 12.48 -0.26 -10.59
C ASP A 182 12.48 -1.18 -9.36
N PHE A 183 12.19 -0.65 -8.17
CA PHE A 183 12.08 -1.47 -6.95
C PHE A 183 10.86 -2.40 -7.02
N MET A 184 9.74 -1.92 -7.58
CA MET A 184 8.55 -2.74 -7.79
C MET A 184 8.82 -3.87 -8.80
N ASN A 185 9.53 -3.56 -9.89
CA ASN A 185 9.93 -4.54 -10.88
C ASN A 185 10.87 -5.60 -10.30
N GLN A 186 11.82 -5.21 -9.44
CA GLN A 186 12.65 -6.17 -8.72
C GLN A 186 11.81 -7.07 -7.79
N LEU A 187 10.81 -6.53 -7.09
CA LEU A 187 9.89 -7.31 -6.26
C LEU A 187 9.06 -8.30 -7.09
N ARG A 188 8.54 -7.87 -8.25
CA ARG A 188 7.83 -8.73 -9.21
C ARG A 188 8.72 -9.89 -9.68
N ILE A 189 9.98 -9.63 -10.00
CA ILE A 189 10.97 -10.67 -10.37
C ILE A 189 11.14 -11.70 -9.25
N LEU A 190 11.27 -11.26 -7.99
CA LEU A 190 11.41 -12.15 -6.84
C LEU A 190 10.17 -13.02 -6.62
N THR A 191 8.97 -12.48 -6.80
CA THR A 191 7.71 -13.24 -6.72
C THR A 191 7.63 -14.29 -7.83
N VAL A 192 8.06 -13.97 -9.05
CA VAL A 192 8.12 -14.96 -10.15
C VAL A 192 9.12 -16.07 -9.83
N ILE A 193 10.31 -15.73 -9.32
CA ILE A 193 11.32 -16.73 -8.90
C ILE A 193 10.75 -17.66 -7.81
N LYS A 194 10.07 -17.09 -6.80
CA LYS A 194 9.38 -17.88 -5.77
C LYS A 194 8.40 -18.87 -6.40
N ASN A 195 7.53 -18.40 -7.29
CA ASN A 195 6.51 -19.22 -7.93
C ASN A 195 7.12 -20.31 -8.82
N ASP A 196 8.21 -20.02 -9.53
CA ASP A 196 8.95 -21.00 -10.32
C ASP A 196 9.58 -22.11 -9.42
N ILE A 197 10.08 -21.76 -8.22
CA ILE A 197 10.57 -22.73 -7.23
C ILE A 197 9.43 -23.60 -6.68
N ILE A 198 8.31 -22.99 -6.30
CA ILE A 198 7.14 -23.70 -5.76
C ILE A 198 6.57 -24.66 -6.80
N ALA A 199 6.40 -24.20 -8.04
CA ALA A 199 5.90 -25.03 -9.14
C ALA A 199 6.75 -26.29 -9.31
N TYR A 200 8.08 -26.15 -9.34
CA TYR A 200 9.00 -27.27 -9.46
C TYR A 200 8.93 -28.23 -8.24
N LYS A 201 8.90 -27.71 -7.02
CA LYS A 201 8.78 -28.53 -5.80
C LYS A 201 7.40 -29.19 -5.64
N GLY A 202 6.37 -28.65 -6.28
CA GLY A 202 5.03 -29.24 -6.37
C GLY A 202 4.99 -30.44 -7.31
N LEU A 203 5.70 -30.39 -8.44
CA LEU A 203 5.82 -31.50 -9.40
C LEU A 203 6.49 -32.73 -8.78
N ASP A 204 7.56 -32.53 -7.99
CA ASP A 204 8.25 -33.62 -7.25
C ASP A 204 7.33 -34.37 -6.25
N LYS A 205 6.19 -33.77 -5.84
CA LYS A 205 5.21 -34.41 -4.94
C LYS A 205 4.11 -35.18 -5.69
N CYS A 206 3.88 -34.89 -6.97
CA CYS A 206 2.78 -35.46 -7.75
C CYS A 206 3.21 -36.56 -8.73
N ASP A 207 4.44 -36.53 -9.25
CA ASP A 207 4.87 -37.47 -10.30
C ASP A 207 6.05 -38.36 -9.87
N ALA A 208 5.72 -39.59 -9.44
CA ALA A 208 6.68 -40.69 -9.39
C ALA A 208 6.92 -41.33 -10.78
N GLU A 209 6.39 -40.76 -11.87
CA GLU A 209 6.56 -41.29 -13.23
C GLU A 209 6.86 -40.18 -14.25
N GLY A 210 8.16 -39.93 -14.45
CA GLY A 210 8.72 -39.72 -15.80
C GLY A 210 8.25 -38.52 -16.62
N GLY A 211 8.47 -37.30 -16.13
CA GLY A 211 8.49 -36.10 -16.96
C GLY A 211 9.66 -35.19 -16.57
N ASN A 212 10.72 -35.14 -17.38
CA ASN A 212 11.79 -34.14 -17.25
C ASN A 212 11.24 -32.78 -17.74
N GLU A 213 10.34 -32.15 -16.98
CA GLU A 213 10.00 -30.75 -17.23
C GLU A 213 11.12 -29.85 -16.71
N VAL A 214 11.57 -28.98 -17.60
CA VAL A 214 12.77 -28.14 -17.43
C VAL A 214 12.40 -26.96 -16.54
N LEU A 215 13.14 -26.75 -15.45
CA LEU A 215 13.10 -25.50 -14.66
C LEU A 215 13.14 -24.30 -15.59
N VAL A 216 12.09 -23.48 -15.56
CA VAL A 216 11.98 -22.28 -16.39
C VAL A 216 12.34 -21.08 -15.52
N TYR A 217 13.20 -20.21 -16.04
CA TYR A 217 13.44 -18.87 -15.50
C TYR A 217 12.96 -17.88 -16.55
N ARG A 218 11.96 -17.05 -16.21
CA ARG A 218 11.25 -16.18 -17.18
C ARG A 218 11.60 -14.70 -17.06
N CYS A 219 12.47 -14.32 -16.12
CA CYS A 219 12.61 -12.93 -15.70
C CYS A 219 13.73 -12.13 -16.39
N GLY A 220 14.64 -12.77 -17.13
CA GLY A 220 15.79 -12.07 -17.70
C GLY A 220 15.54 -11.45 -19.08
N CYS A 221 16.13 -10.29 -19.32
CA CYS A 221 16.10 -9.58 -20.61
C CYS A 221 17.08 -10.15 -21.66
N GLY A 222 17.92 -11.11 -21.26
CA GLY A 222 18.95 -11.72 -22.10
C GLY A 222 20.25 -10.92 -22.10
N ILE A 223 21.30 -11.53 -21.55
CA ILE A 223 22.68 -11.03 -21.57
C ILE A 223 23.55 -12.02 -22.35
N ASP A 224 24.43 -11.51 -23.21
CA ASP A 224 25.36 -12.37 -23.93
C ASP A 224 26.32 -13.06 -22.95
N ILE A 225 26.64 -14.33 -23.19
CA ILE A 225 27.47 -15.13 -22.27
C ILE A 225 28.90 -14.59 -22.10
N ARG A 226 29.43 -13.87 -23.11
CA ARG A 226 30.74 -13.21 -23.02
C ARG A 226 30.65 -11.96 -22.15
N GLU A 227 29.63 -11.15 -22.37
CA GLU A 227 29.32 -9.97 -21.55
C GLU A 227 29.06 -10.35 -20.09
N LEU A 228 28.31 -11.44 -19.86
CA LEU A 228 28.07 -12.01 -18.55
C LEU A 228 29.36 -12.41 -17.84
N ARG A 229 30.25 -13.13 -18.53
CA ARG A 229 31.54 -13.56 -17.97
C ARG A 229 32.44 -12.36 -17.65
N GLU A 230 32.47 -11.37 -18.53
CA GLU A 230 33.23 -10.13 -18.33
C GLU A 230 32.67 -9.31 -17.17
N SER A 231 31.34 -9.23 -17.03
CA SER A 231 30.67 -8.52 -15.94
C SER A 231 30.92 -9.19 -14.59
N ILE A 232 30.83 -10.52 -14.52
CA ILE A 232 31.19 -11.29 -13.31
C ILE A 232 32.67 -11.07 -12.97
N SER A 233 33.56 -11.19 -13.96
CA SER A 233 35.00 -10.99 -13.74
C SER A 233 35.29 -9.58 -13.23
N ARG A 234 34.64 -8.57 -13.82
CA ARG A 234 34.74 -7.17 -13.40
C ARG A 234 34.30 -6.98 -11.96
N ALA A 235 33.16 -7.57 -11.57
CA ALA A 235 32.66 -7.51 -10.19
C ALA A 235 33.65 -8.06 -9.16
N PHE A 236 34.41 -9.12 -9.50
CA PHE A 236 35.45 -9.68 -8.62
C PHE A 236 36.78 -8.91 -8.66
N THR A 237 37.06 -8.13 -9.70
CA THR A 237 38.32 -7.36 -9.85
C THR A 237 38.22 -5.92 -9.39
N GLU A 238 37.05 -5.31 -9.41
CA GLU A 238 36.81 -3.98 -8.85
C GLU A 238 37.01 -4.06 -7.33
N ILE A 239 38.17 -3.61 -6.87
CA ILE A 239 38.46 -3.42 -5.45
C ILE A 239 37.41 -2.44 -4.92
N ALA A 240 36.74 -2.80 -3.81
CA ALA A 240 36.03 -1.83 -2.99
C ALA A 240 37.06 -0.85 -2.40
N GLY A 241 37.50 0.12 -3.20
CA GLY A 241 38.66 0.96 -2.92
C GLY A 241 38.43 2.38 -3.39
N LEU A 242 38.19 3.26 -2.42
CA LEU A 242 38.32 4.71 -2.47
C LEU A 242 37.83 5.38 -3.78
N GLY A 243 36.53 5.37 -3.99
CA GLY A 243 35.87 6.44 -4.75
C GLY A 243 35.53 7.55 -3.78
N ASP A 244 36.02 8.77 -4.06
CA ASP A 244 35.83 9.98 -3.26
C ASP A 244 34.45 10.05 -2.60
N MET A 245 34.46 10.08 -1.27
CA MET A 245 33.38 10.70 -0.52
C MET A 245 33.46 12.20 -0.83
N GLN A 246 32.89 12.61 -1.96
CA GLN A 246 32.29 13.94 -2.00
C GLN A 246 31.17 13.88 -0.99
N SER A 247 31.53 14.22 0.25
CA SER A 247 30.68 14.89 1.21
C SER A 247 30.17 16.18 0.59
N ALA A 248 29.32 16.05 -0.43
CA ALA A 248 28.55 17.14 -0.98
C ALA A 248 27.35 17.33 -0.05
N GLU A 249 27.51 18.33 0.80
CA GLU A 249 26.44 19.18 1.33
C GLU A 249 25.59 18.57 2.45
N SER A 250 26.21 18.49 3.61
CA SER A 250 25.54 18.70 4.90
C SER A 250 24.83 20.07 4.88
N GLY A 251 23.61 20.10 4.37
CA GLY A 251 22.81 21.32 4.33
C GLY A 251 21.56 21.27 3.47
N ILE A 252 21.45 20.36 2.49
CA ILE A 252 20.23 20.23 1.69
C ILE A 252 19.23 19.37 2.48
N LYS A 253 18.05 19.93 2.74
CA LYS A 253 16.85 19.20 3.19
C LYS A 253 16.67 18.01 2.21
N CYS A 254 17.09 16.81 2.62
CA CYS A 254 17.01 15.64 1.76
C CYS A 254 15.54 15.24 1.66
N ASP A 255 14.94 15.61 0.54
CA ASP A 255 13.60 15.21 0.21
C ASP A 255 13.55 13.71 -0.08
N ILE A 256 12.43 13.05 0.21
CA ILE A 256 12.28 11.61 0.03
C ILE A 256 12.54 11.22 -1.44
N GLU A 257 12.12 12.06 -2.39
CA GLU A 257 12.40 11.89 -3.82
C GLU A 257 13.91 11.85 -4.13
N SER A 258 14.66 12.79 -3.56
CA SER A 258 16.11 12.90 -3.77
C SER A 258 16.86 11.69 -3.20
N VAL A 259 16.40 11.16 -2.07
CA VAL A 259 16.95 9.95 -1.45
C VAL A 259 16.69 8.73 -2.33
N VAL A 260 15.45 8.55 -2.82
CA VAL A 260 15.09 7.44 -3.70
C VAL A 260 15.92 7.48 -4.99
N GLN A 261 16.11 8.66 -5.59
CA GLN A 261 16.97 8.82 -6.77
C GLN A 261 18.43 8.46 -6.49
N ARG A 262 19.00 8.95 -5.38
CA ARG A 262 20.39 8.62 -5.01
C ARG A 262 20.58 7.12 -4.80
N ILE A 263 19.62 6.45 -4.20
CA ILE A 263 19.68 5.00 -3.94
C ILE A 263 19.51 4.21 -5.23
N LYS A 264 18.64 4.65 -6.15
CA LYS A 264 18.50 4.05 -7.49
C LYS A 264 19.83 4.07 -8.27
N PHE A 265 20.61 5.14 -8.15
CA PHE A 265 21.91 5.29 -8.83
C PHE A 265 23.12 5.01 -7.93
N ARG A 266 22.92 4.41 -6.74
CA ARG A 266 24.02 4.18 -5.81
C ARG A 266 25.07 3.27 -6.42
N GLN A 267 26.35 3.58 -6.17
CA GLN A 267 27.41 2.63 -6.46
C GLN A 267 27.25 1.43 -5.52
N LEU A 268 26.99 0.26 -6.09
CA LEU A 268 26.86 -0.98 -5.34
C LEU A 268 28.22 -1.33 -4.74
N THR A 269 28.35 -1.17 -3.42
CA THR A 269 29.61 -1.44 -2.71
C THR A 269 29.80 -2.90 -2.38
N ASP A 270 28.72 -3.67 -2.21
CA ASP A 270 28.77 -5.09 -1.92
C ASP A 270 28.76 -5.95 -3.19
N LEU A 271 29.61 -6.98 -3.19
CA LEU A 271 29.75 -7.92 -4.30
C LEU A 271 28.43 -8.66 -4.60
N THR A 272 27.67 -9.05 -3.59
CA THR A 272 26.41 -9.80 -3.80
C THR A 272 25.31 -8.93 -4.40
N ASP A 273 25.28 -7.63 -4.10
CA ASP A 273 24.38 -6.67 -4.75
C ASP A 273 24.73 -6.53 -6.25
N LYS A 274 26.03 -6.41 -6.59
CA LYS A 274 26.49 -6.40 -7.99
C LYS A 274 26.14 -7.69 -8.72
N LEU A 275 26.29 -8.83 -8.05
CA LEU A 275 25.97 -10.14 -8.62
C LEU A 275 24.46 -10.29 -8.86
N TRP A 276 23.60 -9.76 -7.99
CA TRP A 276 22.15 -9.72 -8.23
C TRP A 276 21.82 -8.99 -9.54
N GLU A 277 22.37 -7.79 -9.75
CA GLU A 277 22.16 -6.99 -10.97
C GLU A 277 22.61 -7.70 -12.25
N ILE A 278 23.68 -8.49 -12.17
CA ILE A 278 24.19 -9.26 -13.31
C ILE A 278 23.35 -10.52 -13.54
N LEU A 279 23.07 -11.28 -12.48
CA LEU A 279 22.42 -12.59 -12.57
C LEU A 279 20.93 -12.46 -12.93
N ARG A 280 20.24 -11.39 -12.52
CA ARG A 280 18.83 -11.13 -12.89
C ARG A 280 18.60 -10.98 -14.40
N ARG A 281 19.67 -10.72 -15.17
CA ARG A 281 19.60 -10.54 -16.64
C ARG A 281 19.68 -11.85 -17.44
N CYS A 282 19.91 -13.00 -16.79
CA CYS A 282 20.06 -14.29 -17.48
C CYS A 282 18.77 -14.71 -18.21
N SER A 283 18.83 -15.09 -19.50
CA SER A 283 17.61 -15.39 -20.28
C SER A 283 16.91 -16.70 -19.93
N SER A 284 17.61 -17.62 -19.25
CA SER A 284 17.09 -18.94 -18.95
C SER A 284 17.73 -19.53 -17.69
N TYR A 285 17.12 -20.57 -17.13
CA TYR A 285 17.67 -21.31 -15.99
C TYR A 285 19.02 -21.95 -16.34
N LYS A 286 19.20 -22.39 -17.59
CA LYS A 286 20.48 -22.94 -18.08
C LYS A 286 21.58 -21.87 -18.06
N ASP A 287 21.27 -20.65 -18.48
CA ASP A 287 22.21 -19.54 -18.44
C ASP A 287 22.53 -19.14 -17.01
N LEU A 288 21.53 -19.11 -16.12
CA LEU A 288 21.72 -18.83 -14.70
C LEU A 288 22.66 -19.86 -14.04
N LYS A 289 22.44 -21.16 -14.30
CA LYS A 289 23.31 -22.23 -13.81
C LYS A 289 24.75 -22.11 -14.35
N MET A 290 24.89 -21.74 -15.62
CA MET A 290 26.19 -21.47 -16.23
C MET A 290 26.84 -20.23 -15.59
N ALA A 291 26.08 -19.18 -15.30
CA ALA A 291 26.52 -17.96 -14.63
C ALA A 291 27.10 -18.26 -13.24
N PHE A 292 26.39 -19.04 -12.42
CA PHE A 292 26.90 -19.48 -11.11
C PHE A 292 28.16 -20.35 -11.24
N THR A 293 28.24 -21.19 -12.27
CA THR A 293 29.45 -22.00 -12.54
C THR A 293 30.65 -21.12 -12.89
N ILE A 294 30.43 -20.08 -13.70
CA ILE A 294 31.46 -19.08 -14.03
C ILE A 294 31.85 -18.30 -12.78
N LEU A 295 30.87 -17.85 -11.99
CA LEU A 295 31.06 -17.14 -10.72
C LEU A 295 31.93 -17.93 -9.75
N PHE A 296 31.65 -19.22 -9.51
CA PHE A 296 32.46 -20.02 -8.60
C PHE A 296 33.87 -20.32 -9.12
N LYS A 297 34.05 -20.41 -10.46
CA LYS A 297 35.39 -20.50 -11.06
C LYS A 297 36.17 -19.20 -10.87
N CYS A 298 35.54 -18.05 -11.08
CA CYS A 298 36.14 -16.74 -10.80
C CYS A 298 36.48 -16.60 -9.31
N ALA A 299 35.58 -17.04 -8.41
CA ALA A 299 35.79 -17.05 -6.97
C ALA A 299 36.99 -17.90 -6.53
N ALA A 300 37.23 -19.05 -7.18
CA ALA A 300 38.37 -19.91 -6.89
C ALA A 300 39.73 -19.28 -7.28
N HIS A 301 39.70 -18.28 -8.16
CA HIS A 301 40.87 -17.59 -8.69
C HIS A 301 41.02 -16.13 -8.21
N CYS A 302 40.08 -15.61 -7.40
CA CYS A 302 40.14 -14.24 -6.90
C CYS A 302 40.91 -14.13 -5.56
N ASN A 303 41.41 -12.92 -5.27
CA ASN A 303 42.12 -12.63 -4.03
C ASN A 303 41.16 -12.53 -2.83
N ILE A 304 41.59 -13.04 -1.67
CA ILE A 304 40.82 -13.07 -0.40
C ILE A 304 40.36 -11.66 0.05
N VAL A 305 41.00 -10.60 -0.42
CA VAL A 305 40.64 -9.21 -0.09
C VAL A 305 39.30 -8.78 -0.72
N ASN A 306 38.85 -9.47 -1.78
CA ASN A 306 37.60 -9.17 -2.49
C ASN A 306 36.45 -10.10 -2.08
N THR A 307 36.53 -10.74 -0.91
CA THR A 307 35.44 -11.59 -0.40
C THR A 307 34.24 -10.73 0.02
N PRO A 308 33.02 -11.20 -0.23
CA PRO A 308 31.79 -10.49 0.14
C PRO A 308 31.71 -10.28 1.66
N THR A 309 31.24 -9.11 2.07
CA THR A 309 31.06 -8.74 3.49
C THR A 309 29.76 -9.26 4.09
N ASN A 310 28.79 -9.65 3.26
CA ASN A 310 27.52 -10.19 3.69
C ASN A 310 27.65 -11.60 4.28
N LYS A 311 26.72 -11.95 5.17
CA LYS A 311 26.63 -13.27 5.82
C LYS A 311 25.66 -14.21 5.10
N ASN A 312 25.36 -13.94 3.83
CA ASN A 312 24.41 -14.74 3.08
C ASN A 312 25.04 -16.02 2.54
N ARG A 313 24.21 -17.00 2.19
CA ARG A 313 24.66 -18.33 1.76
C ARG A 313 25.60 -18.25 0.55
N LEU A 314 25.32 -17.37 -0.41
CA LEU A 314 26.19 -17.17 -1.57
C LEU A 314 27.55 -16.59 -1.15
N ALA A 315 27.58 -15.63 -0.24
CA ALA A 315 28.79 -15.00 0.28
C ALA A 315 29.66 -15.99 1.06
N GLU A 316 29.07 -16.86 1.87
CA GLU A 316 29.78 -17.94 2.57
C GLU A 316 30.39 -18.93 1.58
N ILE A 317 29.63 -19.35 0.56
CA ILE A 317 30.12 -20.24 -0.50
C ILE A 317 31.28 -19.59 -1.25
N ILE A 318 31.16 -18.32 -1.66
CA ILE A 318 32.23 -17.58 -2.34
C ILE A 318 33.48 -17.52 -1.46
N THR A 319 33.32 -17.22 -0.16
CA THR A 319 34.43 -17.09 0.79
C THR A 319 35.15 -18.42 1.02
N GLU A 320 34.40 -19.53 1.17
CA GLU A 320 35.00 -20.86 1.35
C GLU A 320 35.64 -21.41 0.07
N VAL A 321 35.10 -21.09 -1.11
CA VAL A 321 35.71 -21.41 -2.42
C VAL A 321 36.99 -20.58 -2.63
N ALA A 322 36.98 -19.28 -2.34
CA ALA A 322 38.15 -18.41 -2.45
C ALA A 322 39.28 -18.84 -1.49
N ASN A 323 38.92 -19.30 -0.28
CA ASN A 323 39.86 -19.85 0.70
C ASN A 323 40.34 -21.27 0.35
N LYS A 324 39.93 -21.85 -0.79
CA LYS A 324 40.23 -23.22 -1.23
C LYS A 324 39.81 -24.30 -0.23
N ARG A 325 38.85 -23.98 0.64
CA ARG A 325 38.29 -24.89 1.64
C ARG A 325 37.14 -25.72 1.08
N LEU A 326 36.55 -25.27 -0.02
CA LEU A 326 35.47 -25.93 -0.74
C LEU A 326 35.85 -26.20 -2.20
N ALA A 327 35.45 -27.36 -2.73
CA ALA A 327 35.48 -27.61 -4.17
C ALA A 327 34.39 -26.79 -4.88
N ILE A 328 34.57 -26.48 -6.17
CA ILE A 328 33.58 -25.73 -6.96
C ILE A 328 32.21 -26.42 -6.86
N PRO A 329 31.17 -25.76 -6.30
CA PRO A 329 29.85 -26.36 -6.14
C PRO A 329 29.20 -26.66 -7.49
N CYS A 330 28.54 -27.81 -7.57
CA CYS A 330 27.70 -28.17 -8.71
C CYS A 330 26.23 -27.98 -8.31
N LEU A 331 25.65 -26.83 -8.64
CA LEU A 331 24.27 -26.54 -8.26
C LEU A 331 23.27 -27.42 -9.05
N THR A 332 22.29 -27.99 -8.36
CA THR A 332 21.26 -28.86 -8.92
C THR A 332 19.86 -28.49 -8.45
N GLY A 333 18.82 -28.85 -9.22
CA GLY A 333 17.43 -28.55 -8.88
C GLY A 333 17.18 -27.04 -8.71
N THR A 334 16.49 -26.65 -7.64
CA THR A 334 16.10 -25.25 -7.39
C THR A 334 17.21 -24.37 -6.79
N GLU A 335 18.38 -24.94 -6.44
CA GLU A 335 19.46 -24.22 -5.76
C GLU A 335 19.92 -22.90 -6.43
N PRO A 336 20.09 -22.82 -7.78
CA PRO A 336 20.43 -21.54 -8.43
C PRO A 336 19.35 -20.47 -8.26
N LEU A 337 18.08 -20.86 -8.25
CA LEU A 337 16.95 -19.94 -8.07
C LEU A 337 16.84 -19.50 -6.61
N GLU A 338 17.05 -20.41 -5.66
CA GLU A 338 17.06 -20.09 -4.23
C GLU A 338 18.19 -19.10 -3.88
N LEU A 339 19.41 -19.32 -4.39
CA LEU A 339 20.53 -18.39 -4.18
C LEU A 339 20.27 -17.03 -4.80
N LEU A 340 19.67 -17.00 -5.99
CA LEU A 340 19.29 -15.76 -6.67
C LEU A 340 18.21 -15.00 -5.88
N LEU A 341 17.21 -15.73 -5.36
CA LEU A 341 16.14 -15.17 -4.53
C LEU A 341 16.67 -14.58 -3.22
N GLU A 342 17.57 -15.29 -2.54
CA GLU A 342 18.17 -14.86 -1.26
C GLU A 342 18.92 -13.52 -1.42
N ILE A 343 19.81 -13.41 -2.42
CA ILE A 343 20.59 -12.19 -2.62
C ILE A 343 19.72 -11.02 -3.08
N GLY A 344 18.66 -11.29 -3.86
CA GLY A 344 17.75 -10.24 -4.33
C GLY A 344 16.86 -9.71 -3.21
N LEU A 345 16.37 -10.58 -2.31
CA LEU A 345 15.63 -10.16 -1.11
C LEU A 345 16.50 -9.29 -0.19
N GLU A 346 17.77 -9.68 0.04
CA GLU A 346 18.68 -8.89 0.87
C GLU A 346 19.03 -7.54 0.26
N LYS A 347 19.27 -7.50 -1.05
CA LYS A 347 19.55 -6.25 -1.78
C LYS A 347 18.35 -5.31 -1.69
N LEU A 348 17.15 -5.79 -1.99
CA LEU A 348 15.93 -4.97 -1.94
C LEU A 348 15.64 -4.47 -0.53
N TYR A 349 15.85 -5.32 0.48
CA TYR A 349 15.70 -4.94 1.87
C TYR A 349 16.66 -3.81 2.27
N LYS A 350 17.95 -3.93 1.91
CA LYS A 350 18.94 -2.88 2.18
C LYS A 350 18.59 -1.57 1.47
N ASP A 351 18.08 -1.64 0.23
CA ASP A 351 17.67 -0.45 -0.49
C ASP A 351 16.55 0.29 0.25
N TYR A 352 15.51 -0.42 0.70
CA TYR A 352 14.46 0.19 1.52
C TYR A 352 15.01 0.69 2.85
N GLU A 353 15.84 -0.08 3.55
CA GLU A 353 16.45 0.34 4.81
C GLU A 353 17.21 1.66 4.66
N LEU A 354 18.00 1.80 3.59
CA LEU A 354 18.71 3.04 3.27
C LEU A 354 17.74 4.17 2.92
N ILE A 355 16.65 3.92 2.19
CA ILE A 355 15.64 4.94 1.86
C ILE A 355 15.05 5.51 3.16
N PHE A 356 14.60 4.66 4.08
CA PHE A 356 13.97 5.10 5.32
C PHE A 356 14.95 5.76 6.31
N ASP A 357 16.21 5.29 6.36
CA ASP A 357 17.24 5.85 7.25
C ASP A 357 17.79 7.19 6.73
N GLU A 358 18.11 7.30 5.43
CA GLU A 358 18.60 8.56 4.83
C GLU A 358 17.53 9.64 4.76
N SER A 359 16.26 9.26 4.55
CA SER A 359 15.11 10.19 4.60
C SER A 359 14.72 10.59 6.03
N LYS A 360 15.34 9.98 7.06
CA LYS A 360 15.05 10.19 8.49
C LYS A 360 13.58 9.94 8.87
N ILE A 361 12.88 9.09 8.11
CA ILE A 361 11.47 8.78 8.30
C ILE A 361 11.29 7.76 9.43
N CYS A 362 12.18 6.77 9.52
CA CYS A 362 12.20 5.74 10.55
C CYS A 362 13.65 5.39 10.88
N SER A 363 13.97 5.09 12.15
CA SER A 363 15.29 4.52 12.44
C SER A 363 15.37 3.11 11.84
N SER A 364 16.56 2.72 11.37
CA SER A 364 16.88 1.30 11.07
C SER A 364 16.42 0.36 12.19
N ASN A 365 16.40 0.81 13.45
CA ASN A 365 15.89 0.04 14.58
C ASN A 365 14.37 -0.04 14.68
N ASP A 366 13.60 0.90 14.15
CA ASP A 366 12.13 0.80 14.10
C ASP A 366 11.70 -0.09 12.95
N LEU A 367 12.42 0.03 11.83
CA LEU A 367 12.33 -0.88 10.69
C LEU A 367 12.85 -2.28 11.01
N LYS A 368 13.65 -2.47 12.08
CA LYS A 368 14.15 -3.75 12.60
C LYS A 368 13.35 -4.30 13.77
N SER A 369 12.99 -3.48 14.75
CA SER A 369 12.26 -3.87 15.98
C SER A 369 10.80 -4.19 15.73
N LYS A 370 10.21 -3.59 14.69
CA LYS A 370 8.89 -3.97 14.18
C LYS A 370 9.01 -5.07 13.11
N SER A 371 10.14 -5.77 13.03
CA SER A 371 10.49 -6.50 11.82
C SER A 371 11.31 -7.79 11.97
N LEU A 372 10.98 -8.63 11.01
CA LEU A 372 11.92 -9.34 10.14
C LEU A 372 12.48 -10.68 10.60
N PHE A 373 13.11 -10.88 11.76
CA PHE A 373 13.84 -12.16 11.97
C PHE A 373 13.98 -12.75 13.38
N ASP A 374 13.19 -12.37 14.39
CA ASP A 374 13.18 -13.16 15.64
C ASP A 374 12.24 -14.38 15.54
N SER A 375 12.68 -15.38 14.76
CA SER A 375 12.36 -16.76 15.11
C SER A 375 13.13 -17.08 16.39
N GLN A 376 12.37 -17.28 17.47
CA GLN A 376 12.79 -17.83 18.76
C GLN A 376 14.15 -18.56 18.75
N HIS A 377 15.19 -17.89 19.24
CA HIS A 377 16.06 -18.50 20.23
C HIS A 377 15.94 -17.67 21.50
N ASN A 378 14.95 -18.01 22.34
CA ASN A 378 15.00 -17.67 23.74
C ASN A 378 16.25 -18.34 24.33
N ASP A 379 17.30 -17.55 24.53
CA ASP A 379 18.24 -17.79 25.61
C ASP A 379 18.42 -16.45 26.34
N GLU A 380 17.65 -16.27 27.42
CA GLU A 380 17.95 -15.31 28.46
C GLU A 380 19.35 -15.59 29.02
N LYS A 381 20.39 -14.93 28.50
CA LYS A 381 21.63 -14.69 29.27
C LYS A 381 22.17 -13.29 29.02
N ILE A 382 21.67 -12.39 29.85
CA ILE A 382 22.40 -11.36 30.61
C ILE A 382 23.90 -11.25 30.24
N SER A 383 24.26 -10.05 29.76
CA SER A 383 25.54 -9.35 29.92
C SER A 383 26.61 -10.06 30.77
N MET A 384 27.78 -10.33 30.17
CA MET A 384 29.11 -9.99 30.71
C MET A 384 30.22 -10.34 29.68
N PRO A 385 31.34 -9.60 29.63
CA PRO A 385 32.40 -9.76 28.64
C PRO A 385 33.40 -10.85 29.05
N ASP A 386 33.52 -11.92 28.27
CA ASP A 386 34.38 -13.06 28.62
C ASP A 386 35.77 -12.97 27.97
N VAL A 387 36.70 -12.38 28.72
CA VAL A 387 38.16 -12.32 28.51
C VAL A 387 38.83 -13.72 28.65
N ARG A 388 38.08 -14.82 28.49
CA ARG A 388 38.54 -16.20 28.76
C ARG A 388 38.69 -17.10 27.55
N LYS A 389 38.75 -16.56 26.32
CA LYS A 389 39.18 -17.32 25.13
C LYS A 389 40.70 -17.38 24.91
N SER A 390 41.51 -16.68 25.73
CA SER A 390 42.98 -16.67 25.58
C SER A 390 43.75 -17.77 26.34
N LEU A 391 43.08 -18.69 27.06
CA LEU A 391 43.76 -19.73 27.85
C LEU A 391 43.40 -21.17 27.46
N ARG A 392 42.42 -21.38 26.57
CA ARG A 392 42.08 -22.73 26.05
C ARG A 392 42.80 -23.14 24.77
N ASN A 393 43.51 -22.22 24.12
CA ASN A 393 44.28 -22.49 22.88
C ASN A 393 45.72 -22.97 23.13
N ALA A 394 46.16 -23.13 24.39
CA ALA A 394 47.56 -23.46 24.69
C ALA A 394 47.84 -24.94 24.99
N VAL A 395 46.85 -25.85 24.99
CA VAL A 395 47.05 -27.23 25.51
C VAL A 395 46.39 -28.34 24.69
N ARG A 396 46.29 -28.24 23.34
CA ARG A 396 46.11 -29.43 22.48
C ARG A 396 46.73 -29.23 21.09
N PRO A 397 47.51 -30.20 20.56
CA PRO A 397 48.03 -30.15 19.20
C PRO A 397 46.92 -30.42 18.17
N ASP A 398 47.03 -29.77 17.01
CA ASP A 398 46.11 -29.82 15.86
C ASP A 398 45.56 -31.21 15.50
N PRO A 399 44.27 -31.33 15.15
CA PRO A 399 43.83 -32.29 14.16
C PRO A 399 43.70 -31.59 12.79
N VAL A 400 44.45 -32.13 11.84
CA VAL A 400 44.42 -31.92 10.38
C VAL A 400 43.06 -31.42 9.86
N ALA A 401 43.08 -30.28 9.16
CA ALA A 401 41.93 -29.70 8.46
C ALA A 401 41.28 -30.73 7.50
N MET A 402 40.12 -31.25 7.89
CA MET A 402 39.28 -32.08 7.02
C MET A 402 38.65 -31.22 5.92
N ARG A 403 38.86 -31.61 4.65
CA ARG A 403 38.15 -31.06 3.49
C ARG A 403 36.65 -31.38 3.62
N LYS A 404 35.80 -30.35 3.68
CA LYS A 404 34.35 -30.50 3.63
C LYS A 404 33.94 -30.87 2.20
N THR A 405 33.36 -32.06 2.01
CA THR A 405 32.84 -32.52 0.72
C THR A 405 31.31 -32.49 0.73
N LEU A 406 30.72 -31.87 -0.29
CA LEU A 406 29.27 -31.71 -0.53
C LEU A 406 28.66 -33.02 -1.08
N LEU A 407 28.64 -34.09 -0.29
CA LEU A 407 27.90 -35.29 -0.69
C LEU A 407 27.10 -35.83 0.50
N HIS A 408 25.80 -35.54 0.54
CA HIS A 408 24.81 -36.41 1.16
C HIS A 408 23.51 -36.37 0.36
N ASN A 409 23.29 -37.42 -0.44
CA ASN A 409 21.99 -37.77 -0.99
C ASN A 409 21.33 -38.69 0.04
N LYS A 410 20.24 -38.25 0.70
CA LYS A 410 19.57 -39.05 1.74
C LYS A 410 18.84 -40.23 1.09
N THR A 411 19.50 -41.38 0.98
CA THR A 411 18.82 -42.68 0.90
C THR A 411 18.38 -43.11 2.30
N LYS A 412 17.06 -43.31 2.46
CA LYS A 412 16.34 -43.88 3.61
C LYS A 412 17.17 -44.79 4.52
N ARG A 413 17.17 -44.49 5.83
CA ARG A 413 17.09 -45.48 6.91
C ARG A 413 16.66 -44.83 8.22
N ASP A 414 15.63 -45.39 8.83
CA ASP A 414 15.13 -45.06 10.17
C ASP A 414 16.20 -45.35 11.24
N ASN A 415 16.41 -44.41 12.18
CA ASN A 415 16.29 -44.64 13.62
C ASN A 415 16.66 -43.40 14.46
N LYS A 416 16.10 -43.38 15.68
CA LYS A 416 16.09 -42.32 16.70
C LYS A 416 17.47 -42.00 17.31
N PHE A 417 17.59 -40.73 17.73
CA PHE A 417 18.61 -40.09 18.58
C PHE A 417 20.01 -39.92 17.98
N GLU A 418 20.41 -38.66 17.73
CA GLU A 418 21.49 -37.98 18.46
C GLU A 418 21.64 -36.51 18.04
N HIS A 419 21.81 -35.64 19.04
CA HIS A 419 22.30 -34.27 18.90
C HIS A 419 23.79 -34.34 18.52
N GLU A 420 24.10 -34.27 17.24
CA GLU A 420 25.42 -33.84 16.76
C GLU A 420 25.24 -32.56 15.94
N GLU A 421 25.99 -31.53 16.30
CA GLU A 421 26.14 -30.30 15.53
C GLU A 421 26.47 -30.65 14.08
N THR A 422 25.52 -30.43 13.19
CA THR A 422 25.63 -30.80 11.77
C THR A 422 26.52 -29.76 11.09
N ILE A 423 27.84 -29.99 11.14
CA ILE A 423 28.84 -29.19 10.43
C ILE A 423 28.79 -29.57 8.93
N GLY A 424 27.81 -29.05 8.20
CA GLY A 424 27.67 -29.21 6.75
C GLY A 424 26.62 -28.26 6.18
N PHE A 425 26.85 -27.71 4.98
CA PHE A 425 25.87 -26.84 4.30
C PHE A 425 24.59 -27.66 3.99
N LYS A 426 23.42 -27.14 4.40
CA LYS A 426 22.12 -27.72 4.02
C LYS A 426 21.88 -27.51 2.51
N ASN A 427 21.51 -28.56 1.79
CA ASN A 427 21.35 -28.52 0.31
C ASN A 427 20.18 -27.65 -0.18
N SER A 428 19.13 -27.42 0.63
CA SER A 428 18.03 -26.49 0.32
C SER A 428 17.51 -25.91 1.64
N SER A 429 17.53 -24.59 1.78
CA SER A 429 17.03 -23.83 2.95
C SER A 429 15.68 -23.16 2.68
N PHE A 430 15.11 -23.32 1.49
CA PHE A 430 13.87 -22.66 1.11
C PHE A 430 12.67 -23.13 1.94
N ASP A 431 12.13 -22.20 2.71
CA ASP A 431 10.83 -22.28 3.35
C ASP A 431 9.85 -21.35 2.61
N GLU A 432 8.78 -21.94 2.06
CA GLU A 432 7.75 -21.23 1.31
C GLU A 432 7.04 -20.16 2.15
N ASN A 433 6.80 -20.44 3.43
CA ASN A 433 6.11 -19.52 4.33
C ASN A 433 7.03 -18.35 4.68
N GLU A 434 8.28 -18.63 5.00
CA GLU A 434 9.28 -17.61 5.32
C GLU A 434 9.50 -16.66 4.14
N VAL A 435 9.68 -17.20 2.94
CA VAL A 435 9.87 -16.40 1.72
C VAL A 435 8.62 -15.59 1.38
N SER A 436 7.43 -16.19 1.52
CA SER A 436 6.16 -15.48 1.26
C SER A 436 5.93 -14.35 2.27
N GLU A 437 6.28 -14.56 3.53
CA GLU A 437 6.21 -13.51 4.55
C GLU A 437 7.19 -12.37 4.28
N ARG A 438 8.44 -12.70 3.89
CA ARG A 438 9.45 -11.68 3.51
C ARG A 438 8.98 -10.84 2.32
N LEU A 439 8.42 -11.47 1.28
CA LEU A 439 7.91 -10.76 0.10
C LEU A 439 6.67 -9.91 0.41
N ALA A 440 5.74 -10.43 1.21
CA ALA A 440 4.56 -9.68 1.65
C ALA A 440 4.94 -8.43 2.45
N LYS A 441 5.95 -8.53 3.32
CA LYS A 441 6.51 -7.39 4.05
C LYS A 441 7.20 -6.38 3.13
N LEU A 442 8.01 -6.83 2.18
CA LEU A 442 8.64 -5.93 1.20
C LEU A 442 7.61 -5.20 0.35
N LEU A 443 6.52 -5.86 -0.03
CA LEU A 443 5.41 -5.22 -0.72
C LEU A 443 4.73 -4.16 0.16
N GLN A 444 4.51 -4.46 1.44
CA GLN A 444 3.96 -3.50 2.40
C GLN A 444 4.86 -2.26 2.54
N VAL A 445 6.17 -2.47 2.65
CA VAL A 445 7.17 -1.38 2.71
C VAL A 445 7.15 -0.56 1.41
N HIS A 446 7.03 -1.21 0.26
CA HIS A 446 6.91 -0.53 -1.03
C HIS A 446 5.64 0.32 -1.12
N CYS A 447 4.47 -0.24 -0.78
CA CYS A 447 3.21 0.52 -0.76
C CYS A 447 3.30 1.68 0.23
N ALA A 448 3.91 1.48 1.40
CA ALA A 448 4.13 2.56 2.36
C ALA A 448 4.99 3.69 1.77
N LEU A 449 6.06 3.36 1.04
CA LEU A 449 6.88 4.34 0.34
C LEU A 449 6.07 5.12 -0.71
N GLU A 450 5.24 4.44 -1.51
CA GLU A 450 4.35 5.08 -2.50
C GLU A 450 3.37 6.05 -1.84
N HIS A 451 2.74 5.64 -0.73
CA HIS A 451 1.84 6.52 0.01
C HIS A 451 2.56 7.74 0.59
N LEU A 452 3.78 7.58 1.11
CA LEU A 452 4.60 8.71 1.59
C LEU A 452 4.97 9.66 0.46
N LEU A 453 5.37 9.15 -0.71
CA LEU A 453 5.63 9.97 -1.90
C LEU A 453 4.37 10.71 -2.34
N MET A 454 3.20 10.07 -2.28
CA MET A 454 1.93 10.75 -2.57
C MET A 454 1.62 11.86 -1.55
N ILE A 455 1.98 11.69 -0.27
CA ILE A 455 1.84 12.75 0.74
C ILE A 455 2.82 13.88 0.45
N ASP A 456 4.07 13.57 0.14
CA ASP A 456 5.12 14.55 -0.15
C ASP A 456 4.76 15.42 -1.35
N ILE A 457 4.44 14.80 -2.48
CA ILE A 457 4.15 15.48 -3.75
C ILE A 457 2.87 16.31 -3.68
N ASN A 458 1.83 15.82 -3.00
CA ASN A 458 0.49 16.42 -3.09
C ASN A 458 0.13 17.27 -1.87
N LEU A 459 0.72 16.99 -0.70
CA LEU A 459 0.39 17.62 0.57
C LEU A 459 1.60 18.28 1.24
N ASN A 460 2.84 17.95 0.85
CA ASN A 460 4.07 18.48 1.44
C ASN A 460 4.10 18.37 2.98
N LEU A 461 3.57 17.27 3.52
CA LEU A 461 3.43 17.02 4.97
C LEU A 461 4.58 16.17 5.52
N SER A 462 5.80 16.70 5.46
CA SER A 462 7.00 15.98 5.92
C SER A 462 7.00 15.60 7.40
N ASN A 463 6.24 16.32 8.23
CA ASN A 463 6.20 16.13 9.67
C ASN A 463 5.46 14.85 10.08
N VAL A 464 4.67 14.28 9.17
CA VAL A 464 3.76 13.16 9.47
C VAL A 464 4.35 11.82 9.04
N TYR A 465 5.50 11.80 8.36
CA TYR A 465 6.06 10.56 7.79
C TYR A 465 6.28 9.46 8.83
N SER A 466 6.78 9.80 10.03
CA SER A 466 6.98 8.81 11.09
C SER A 466 5.66 8.19 11.57
N GLU A 467 4.62 9.00 11.77
CA GLU A 467 3.31 8.54 12.24
C GLU A 467 2.59 7.70 11.17
N VAL A 468 2.65 8.16 9.91
CA VAL A 468 2.12 7.45 8.75
C VAL A 468 2.79 6.08 8.61
N CYS A 469 4.13 6.04 8.66
CA CYS A 469 4.89 4.79 8.60
C CYS A 469 4.51 3.82 9.71
N GLU A 470 4.36 4.31 10.94
CA GLU A 470 3.96 3.46 12.07
C GLU A 470 2.57 2.86 11.87
N GLN A 471 1.60 3.65 11.39
CA GLN A 471 0.25 3.17 11.11
C GLN A 471 0.19 2.21 9.91
N LEU A 472 1.07 2.39 8.91
CA LEU A 472 1.11 1.52 7.74
C LEU A 472 1.84 0.20 7.99
N LEU A 473 2.97 0.25 8.69
CA LEU A 473 3.78 -0.93 8.99
C LEU A 473 3.22 -1.78 10.15
N SER A 474 2.34 -1.22 10.98
CA SER A 474 1.62 -1.99 12.02
C SER A 474 0.47 -2.84 11.48
N LYS A 475 -0.01 -2.57 10.26
CA LYS A 475 -1.03 -3.41 9.61
C LYS A 475 -0.47 -4.79 9.25
N PRO A 476 -1.29 -5.86 9.27
CA PRO A 476 -0.82 -7.19 8.88
C PRO A 476 -0.42 -7.21 7.40
N PRO A 477 0.70 -7.87 7.04
CA PRO A 477 1.17 -7.92 5.66
C PRO A 477 0.17 -8.71 4.79
N ARG A 478 -0.05 -8.23 3.56
CA ARG A 478 -0.91 -8.90 2.59
C ARG A 478 -0.12 -10.02 1.90
N PHE A 479 -0.48 -11.27 2.16
CA PHE A 479 0.05 -12.41 1.43
C PHE A 479 -0.58 -12.46 0.04
N LEU A 480 0.25 -12.36 -1.00
CA LEU A 480 -0.19 -12.44 -2.38
C LEU A 480 0.57 -13.53 -3.11
N ASP A 481 -0.16 -14.36 -3.83
CA ASP A 481 0.40 -15.39 -4.72
C ASP A 481 1.02 -14.77 -5.98
N SER A 482 0.43 -13.66 -6.45
CA SER A 482 0.95 -12.84 -7.53
C SER A 482 0.60 -11.37 -7.32
N ILE A 483 1.49 -10.49 -7.79
CA ILE A 483 1.26 -9.04 -7.82
C ILE A 483 0.56 -8.74 -9.15
N ASP A 484 -0.78 -8.74 -9.14
CA ASP A 484 -1.63 -8.39 -10.29
C ASP A 484 -1.74 -6.86 -10.47
N GLU A 485 -1.89 -6.41 -11.72
CA GLU A 485 -1.98 -4.99 -12.11
C GLU A 485 -3.27 -4.32 -11.61
N ASN A 486 -4.31 -5.11 -11.33
CA ASN A 486 -5.59 -4.61 -10.80
C ASN A 486 -5.63 -4.44 -9.29
N LEU A 487 -4.54 -4.74 -8.57
CA LEU A 487 -4.49 -4.59 -7.12
C LEU A 487 -4.51 -3.11 -6.74
N VAL A 488 -5.39 -2.80 -5.79
CA VAL A 488 -5.53 -1.46 -5.21
C VAL A 488 -5.22 -1.54 -3.73
N ASP A 489 -4.31 -0.69 -3.27
CA ASP A 489 -4.00 -0.48 -1.87
C ASP A 489 -4.69 0.79 -1.37
N GLU A 490 -5.72 0.59 -0.54
CA GLU A 490 -6.42 1.68 0.15
C GLU A 490 -5.94 1.79 1.59
N ILE A 491 -5.65 3.02 2.00
CA ILE A 491 -5.23 3.32 3.35
C ILE A 491 -6.04 4.47 3.94
N GLU A 492 -6.32 4.33 5.22
CA GLU A 492 -6.84 5.38 6.08
C GLU A 492 -5.82 5.61 7.19
N ILE A 493 -5.39 6.86 7.35
CA ILE A 493 -4.40 7.30 8.33
C ILE A 493 -5.01 8.43 9.16
N SER A 494 -4.92 8.32 10.48
CA SER A 494 -5.31 9.42 11.37
C SER A 494 -4.18 10.45 11.46
N LEU A 495 -4.52 11.73 11.30
CA LEU A 495 -3.60 12.87 11.31
C LEU A 495 -4.01 13.91 12.37
N SER A 496 -3.05 14.75 12.76
CA SER A 496 -3.35 15.94 13.55
C SER A 496 -4.03 17.02 12.70
N ALA A 497 -5.07 17.65 13.25
CA ALA A 497 -5.75 18.77 12.61
C ALA A 497 -4.83 19.97 12.32
N HIS A 498 -3.74 20.11 13.07
CA HIS A 498 -2.77 21.19 12.86
C HIS A 498 -2.04 21.05 11.51
N ASP A 499 -1.69 19.83 11.10
CA ASP A 499 -0.84 19.60 9.92
C ASP A 499 -1.59 19.88 8.61
N VAL A 500 -2.90 19.62 8.59
CA VAL A 500 -3.73 19.82 7.40
C VAL A 500 -4.36 21.22 7.32
N ARG A 501 -4.29 22.02 8.40
CA ARG A 501 -5.04 23.29 8.49
C ARG A 501 -4.71 24.25 7.35
N GLU A 502 -3.43 24.51 7.13
CA GLU A 502 -2.97 25.46 6.09
C GLU A 502 -3.39 25.02 4.67
N HIS A 503 -3.55 23.70 4.46
CA HIS A 503 -3.92 23.12 3.17
C HIS A 503 -5.42 23.16 2.90
N LEU A 504 -6.24 23.21 3.95
CA LEU A 504 -7.70 23.16 3.90
C LEU A 504 -8.35 24.54 4.13
N GLU A 505 -7.63 25.48 4.74
CA GLU A 505 -8.16 26.82 5.01
C GLU A 505 -8.55 27.53 3.70
N GLY A 506 -9.79 28.03 3.66
CA GLY A 506 -10.35 28.70 2.48
C GLY A 506 -10.82 27.77 1.35
N LYS A 507 -10.71 26.45 1.49
CA LYS A 507 -11.26 25.49 0.53
C LYS A 507 -12.65 25.00 0.95
N ASP A 508 -13.49 24.75 -0.04
CA ASP A 508 -14.79 24.12 0.17
C ASP A 508 -14.63 22.60 0.18
N PRO A 509 -15.31 21.89 1.10
CA PRO A 509 -15.29 20.43 1.10
C PRO A 509 -16.02 19.88 -0.13
N HIS A 510 -15.52 18.78 -0.69
CA HIS A 510 -16.20 18.10 -1.78
C HIS A 510 -17.52 17.46 -1.33
N GLU A 511 -17.50 16.86 -0.14
CA GLU A 511 -18.68 16.31 0.50
C GLU A 511 -18.82 16.86 1.92
N ARG A 512 -20.06 17.11 2.34
CA ARG A 512 -20.38 17.59 3.68
C ARG A 512 -21.60 16.85 4.21
N LEU A 513 -21.41 16.20 5.35
CA LEU A 513 -22.44 15.49 6.09
C LEU A 513 -22.62 16.18 7.44
N ILE A 514 -23.84 16.65 7.70
CA ILE A 514 -24.21 17.28 8.98
C ILE A 514 -25.37 16.50 9.56
N SER A 515 -25.15 15.84 10.69
CA SER A 515 -26.15 15.07 11.40
C SER A 515 -26.50 15.73 12.72
N MET A 516 -27.77 16.12 12.86
CA MET A 516 -28.33 16.73 14.06
C MET A 516 -29.24 15.72 14.75
N ARG A 517 -29.07 15.54 16.06
CA ARG A 517 -29.86 14.65 16.89
C ARG A 517 -30.44 15.43 18.07
N SER A 518 -31.73 15.25 18.29
CA SER A 518 -32.44 15.73 19.47
C SER A 518 -33.25 14.60 20.07
N GLU A 519 -33.16 14.43 21.38
CA GLU A 519 -33.88 13.37 22.10
C GLU A 519 -34.73 13.95 23.23
N ASN A 520 -35.91 13.36 23.41
CA ASN A 520 -36.79 13.57 24.55
C ASN A 520 -37.33 12.19 25.01
N LYS A 521 -37.95 12.14 26.19
CA LYS A 521 -38.59 10.97 26.81
C LYS A 521 -39.45 10.11 25.87
N PHE A 522 -40.08 10.71 24.87
CA PHE A 522 -41.01 10.00 23.98
C PHE A 522 -40.48 9.76 22.57
N ARG A 523 -39.49 10.55 22.11
CA ARG A 523 -39.07 10.56 20.71
C ARG A 523 -37.63 11.02 20.58
N GLU A 524 -36.94 10.40 19.63
CA GLU A 524 -35.63 10.78 19.14
C GLU A 524 -35.78 11.19 17.67
N VAL A 525 -35.33 12.39 17.34
CA VAL A 525 -35.35 12.94 15.97
C VAL A 525 -33.92 13.13 15.50
N LYS A 526 -33.61 12.56 14.34
CA LYS A 526 -32.33 12.74 13.65
C LYS A 526 -32.57 13.38 12.30
N SER A 527 -31.87 14.46 12.00
CA SER A 527 -31.84 15.10 10.68
C SER A 527 -30.43 15.07 10.15
N THR A 528 -30.22 14.47 8.98
CA THR A 528 -28.91 14.38 8.34
C THR A 528 -28.98 15.09 7.00
N PHE A 529 -28.23 16.18 6.89
CA PHE A 529 -28.06 16.97 5.68
C PHE A 529 -26.80 16.48 4.99
N TYR A 530 -26.93 16.05 3.75
CA TYR A 530 -25.82 15.56 2.93
C TYR A 530 -25.68 16.47 1.71
N TYR A 531 -24.46 16.93 1.47
CA TYR A 531 -24.09 17.79 0.36
C TYR A 531 -22.93 17.15 -0.38
N ASN A 532 -23.00 17.09 -1.70
CA ASN A 532 -21.94 16.59 -2.56
C ASN A 532 -21.84 17.48 -3.80
N MET A 533 -20.63 17.81 -4.25
CA MET A 533 -20.43 18.57 -5.49
C MET A 533 -20.85 17.77 -6.74
N ASN A 534 -20.81 16.44 -6.65
CA ASN A 534 -21.24 15.54 -7.71
C ASN A 534 -22.61 14.93 -7.40
N ASN A 535 -23.36 14.62 -8.46
CA ASN A 535 -24.61 13.89 -8.31
C ASN A 535 -24.32 12.40 -8.04
N ILE A 536 -24.70 11.91 -6.85
CA ILE A 536 -24.50 10.51 -6.45
C ILE A 536 -25.61 9.57 -6.94
N CYS A 537 -26.65 10.10 -7.57
CA CYS A 537 -27.79 9.31 -8.05
C CYS A 537 -27.60 8.87 -9.51
N PRO A 538 -27.90 7.60 -9.84
CA PRO A 538 -27.95 7.13 -11.21
C PRO A 538 -28.87 7.99 -12.10
N PRO A 539 -28.61 8.06 -13.41
CA PRO A 539 -29.43 8.83 -14.35
C PRO A 539 -30.93 8.50 -14.28
N GLY A 540 -31.28 7.21 -14.18
CA GLY A 540 -32.67 6.75 -14.15
C GLY A 540 -33.49 7.22 -12.92
N ILE A 541 -32.83 7.58 -11.82
CA ILE A 541 -33.46 8.16 -10.63
C ILE A 541 -33.50 9.69 -10.74
N SER A 542 -32.46 10.28 -11.34
CA SER A 542 -32.27 11.72 -11.42
C SER A 542 -33.04 12.41 -12.55
N GLU A 543 -33.60 11.65 -13.51
CA GLU A 543 -34.54 12.13 -14.55
C GLU A 543 -35.61 13.13 -14.04
N TYR A 544 -36.11 12.94 -12.81
CA TYR A 544 -37.20 13.74 -12.25
C TYR A 544 -36.77 15.02 -11.51
N PHE A 545 -35.46 15.22 -11.31
CA PHE A 545 -34.94 16.40 -10.58
C PHE A 545 -33.70 17.05 -11.21
N GLN A 546 -33.17 16.51 -12.32
CA GLN A 546 -32.10 17.12 -13.14
C GLN A 546 -32.49 18.44 -13.85
N SER A 547 -33.78 18.81 -13.86
CA SER A 547 -34.21 20.07 -14.49
C SER A 547 -33.57 21.31 -13.86
N ASP A 548 -33.06 21.19 -12.63
CA ASP A 548 -32.43 22.25 -11.86
C ASP A 548 -30.95 22.49 -12.26
N ASP A 549 -30.33 21.58 -13.04
CA ASP A 549 -28.91 21.65 -13.42
C ASP A 549 -28.60 22.72 -14.49
N LYS A 550 -29.62 23.24 -15.18
CA LYS A 550 -29.43 24.12 -16.35
C LYS A 550 -29.10 25.58 -16.02
N GLU A 551 -29.16 25.98 -14.76
CA GLU A 551 -28.91 27.36 -14.32
C GLU A 551 -27.68 27.53 -13.40
N ALA A 552 -26.94 26.45 -13.13
CA ALA A 552 -25.73 26.51 -12.30
C ALA A 552 -24.58 27.22 -13.05
N SER A 553 -24.38 28.49 -12.73
CA SER A 553 -23.19 29.26 -13.10
C SER A 553 -21.90 28.63 -12.55
N LYS A 554 -20.74 29.07 -13.06
CA LYS A 554 -19.35 28.62 -12.79
C LYS A 554 -18.86 28.58 -11.31
N GLU A 555 -19.74 28.63 -10.32
CA GLU A 555 -19.41 28.60 -8.89
C GLU A 555 -19.58 27.18 -8.32
N ASN A 556 -18.87 26.86 -7.22
CA ASN A 556 -18.99 25.58 -6.53
C ASN A 556 -20.43 25.37 -6.01
N THR A 557 -21.16 24.45 -6.62
CA THR A 557 -22.53 24.07 -6.21
C THR A 557 -22.55 22.70 -5.53
N TYR A 558 -23.48 22.52 -4.59
CA TYR A 558 -23.79 21.21 -4.00
C TYR A 558 -25.15 20.71 -4.45
N TYR A 559 -25.22 19.42 -4.74
CA TYR A 559 -26.45 18.65 -4.67
C TYR A 559 -26.77 18.39 -3.19
N SER A 560 -27.99 18.71 -2.77
CA SER A 560 -28.42 18.60 -1.37
C SER A 560 -29.45 17.49 -1.18
N TRP A 561 -29.19 16.63 -0.20
CA TRP A 561 -30.13 15.61 0.28
C TRP A 561 -30.40 15.79 1.76
N LEU A 562 -31.64 15.51 2.15
CA LEU A 562 -32.07 15.58 3.54
C LEU A 562 -32.68 14.25 3.97
N TYR A 563 -32.04 13.61 4.92
CA TYR A 563 -32.56 12.46 5.63
C TYR A 563 -33.18 12.89 6.96
N ARG A 564 -34.41 12.46 7.22
CA ARG A 564 -35.11 12.67 8.50
C ARG A 564 -35.51 11.33 9.06
N LYS A 565 -35.06 11.01 10.28
CA LYS A 565 -35.44 9.84 11.05
C LYS A 565 -36.18 10.25 12.31
N ILE A 566 -37.31 9.60 12.57
CA ILE A 566 -38.05 9.72 13.83
C ILE A 566 -38.13 8.34 14.45
N LYS A 567 -37.66 8.23 15.69
CA LYS A 567 -37.74 7.05 16.51
C LYS A 567 -38.63 7.35 17.71
N THR A 568 -39.65 6.53 17.92
CA THR A 568 -40.56 6.65 19.07
C THR A 568 -40.01 5.82 20.21
N LEU A 569 -39.71 6.46 21.34
CA LEU A 569 -39.23 5.85 22.57
C LEU A 569 -40.45 5.52 23.44
N HIS A 570 -40.47 4.31 24.03
CA HIS A 570 -41.56 3.82 24.88
C HIS A 570 -41.40 4.26 26.33
#